data_AF-A0A2A2RY28-F1
#
_entry.id   AF-A0A2A2RY28-F1
#
_cell.length_a   1.000
_cell.length_b   1.000
_cell.length_c   1.000
_cell.angle_alpha   90.00
_cell.angle_beta   90.00
_cell.angle_gamma   90.00
#
_symmetry.space_group_name_H-M   'P 1'
#
loop_
_entity.id
_entity.type
_entity.pdbx_description
1 polymer ?
#
loop_
_entity_poly.entity_id
_entity_poly.type
_entity_poly.pdbx_seq_one_letter_code
_entity_poly.pdbx_strand_id
1 'polypeptide(L)'
;MKDILNRFSLESVKISNQTISIAVLLYVVMLACVIWSIHEQPFNKKERFFWLVIVILFGPFGILAYLPVAWRNAATGSLSFWRKPKRSRS
;
A
#
# COMPACT_ATOMS: atom_id res chain seq x y z
N MET A 1 -16.94 -0.17 24.62
CA MET A 1 -16.93 -0.73 23.26
C MET A 1 -16.82 0.32 22.16
N LYS A 2 -17.53 1.46 22.25
CA LYS A 2 -17.40 2.57 21.27
C LYS A 2 -15.96 3.12 21.16
N ASP A 3 -15.21 3.22 22.26
CA ASP A 3 -13.79 3.64 22.23
C ASP A 3 -12.85 2.67 21.49
N ILE A 4 -13.13 1.36 21.56
CA ILE A 4 -12.35 0.35 20.85
C ILE A 4 -12.65 0.46 19.35
N LEU A 5 -13.92 0.60 18.98
CA LEU A 5 -14.30 0.84 17.58
C LEU A 5 -13.76 2.18 17.05
N ASN A 6 -13.63 3.20 17.90
CA ASN A 6 -13.08 4.50 17.49
C ASN A 6 -11.56 4.45 17.28
N ARG A 7 -10.84 3.58 18.00
CA ARG A 7 -9.41 3.29 17.73
C ARG A 7 -9.19 2.51 16.43
N PHE A 8 -10.16 1.69 16.02
CA PHE A 8 -10.17 1.01 14.72
C PHE A 8 -10.88 1.83 13.63
N SER A 9 -11.37 3.04 13.94
CA SER A 9 -11.89 3.95 12.93
C SER A 9 -10.71 4.48 12.12
N LEU A 10 -10.41 3.76 11.03
CA LEU A 10 -9.43 4.10 10.00
C LEU A 10 -9.71 5.46 9.32
N GLU A 11 -10.81 6.12 9.68
CA GLU A 11 -11.29 7.39 9.13
C GLU A 11 -10.33 8.56 9.37
N SER A 12 -9.37 8.43 10.30
CA SER A 12 -8.36 9.47 10.57
C SER A 12 -6.91 8.95 10.61
N VAL A 13 -6.58 7.85 9.92
CA VAL A 13 -5.17 7.51 9.72
C VAL A 13 -4.56 8.55 8.78
N LYS A 14 -4.10 9.64 9.38
CA LYS A 14 -3.29 10.65 8.71
C LYS A 14 -1.97 9.96 8.38
N ILE A 15 -1.88 9.46 7.15
CA ILE A 15 -0.67 8.81 6.63
C ILE A 15 0.45 9.84 6.72
N SER A 16 1.26 9.70 7.77
CA SER A 16 2.43 10.54 8.02
C SER A 16 3.60 10.00 7.19
N ASN A 17 4.54 10.86 6.82
CA ASN A 17 5.77 10.44 6.14
C ASN A 17 6.53 9.36 6.95
N GLN A 18 6.42 9.39 8.29
CA GLN A 18 6.99 8.35 9.17
C GLN A 18 6.31 6.99 8.99
N THR A 19 5.00 6.96 8.77
CA THR A 19 4.26 5.71 8.52
C THR A 19 4.65 5.12 7.17
N ILE A 20 4.81 5.97 6.15
CA ILE A 20 5.27 5.55 4.82
C ILE A 20 6.70 5.00 4.91
N SER A 21 7.60 5.68 5.60
CA SER A 21 9.00 5.23 5.71
C SER A 21 9.13 3.88 6.42
N ILE A 22 8.36 3.65 7.48
CA ILE A 22 8.32 2.34 8.17
C ILE A 22 7.75 1.27 7.24
N ALA A 23 6.67 1.55 6.51
CA ALA A 23 6.09 0.60 5.57
C ALA A 23 7.08 0.20 4.45
N VAL A 24 7.82 1.18 3.90
CA VAL A 24 8.88 0.93 2.91
C VAL A 24 10.00 0.08 3.51
N LEU A 25 10.42 0.36 4.73
CA LEU A 25 11.46 -0.41 5.42
C LEU A 25 11.03 -1.87 5.62
N LEU A 26 9.80 -2.11 6.10
CA LEU A 26 9.24 -3.45 6.26
C LEU A 26 9.18 -4.19 4.92
N TYR A 27 8.80 -3.50 3.84
CA TYR A 27 8.79 -4.07 2.50
C TYR A 27 10.18 -4.49 2.03
N VAL A 28 11.22 -3.66 2.25
CA VAL A 28 12.60 -4.00 1.88
C VAL A 28 13.12 -5.20 2.67
N VAL A 29 12.84 -5.26 3.98
CA VAL A 29 13.22 -6.40 4.82
C VAL A 29 12.54 -7.67 4.33
N MET A 30 11.24 -7.61 4.04
CA MET A 30 10.49 -8.75 3.50
C MET A 30 11.07 -9.21 2.16
N LEU A 31 11.39 -8.28 1.25
CA LEU A 31 12.05 -8.62 -0.02
C LEU A 31 13.39 -9.31 0.19
N ALA A 32 14.22 -8.81 1.10
CA ALA A 32 15.50 -9.44 1.42
C ALA A 32 15.32 -10.88 1.91
N CYS A 33 14.33 -11.12 2.79
CA CYS A 33 14.00 -12.47 3.26
C CYS A 33 13.55 -13.39 2.12
N VAL A 34 12.71 -12.90 1.20
CA VAL A 34 12.24 -13.70 0.05
C VAL A 34 13.37 -14.00 -0.92
N ILE A 35 14.25 -13.04 -1.21
CA ILE A 35 15.44 -13.25 -2.05
C ILE A 35 16.37 -14.28 -1.41
N TRP A 36 16.60 -14.18 -0.10
CA TRP A 36 17.40 -15.17 0.64
C TRP A 36 16.77 -16.55 0.56
N SER A 37 15.45 -16.65 0.75
CA SER A 37 14.70 -17.91 0.63
C SER A 37 14.86 -18.54 -0.76
N ILE A 38 14.72 -17.75 -1.84
CA ILE A 38 14.94 -18.22 -3.23
C ILE A 38 16.38 -18.70 -3.45
N HIS A 39 17.34 -18.08 -2.77
CA HIS A 39 18.75 -18.44 -2.89
C HIS A 39 19.09 -19.79 -2.21
N GLU A 40 18.38 -20.16 -1.15
CA GLU A 40 18.54 -21.45 -0.46
C GLU A 40 17.86 -22.61 -1.20
N GLN A 41 16.92 -22.32 -2.11
CA GLN A 41 16.22 -23.37 -2.87
C GLN A 41 17.11 -23.99 -3.95
N PRO A 42 17.03 -25.33 -4.14
CA PRO A 42 17.79 -26.07 -5.16
C PRO A 42 17.20 -25.90 -6.57
N PHE A 43 16.96 -24.66 -6.99
CA PHE A 43 16.44 -24.34 -8.32
C PHE A 43 17.52 -24.34 -9.39
N ASN A 44 17.10 -24.62 -10.63
CA ASN A 44 17.95 -24.40 -11.79
C ASN A 44 18.15 -22.89 -12.03
N LYS A 45 19.27 -22.49 -12.68
CA LYS A 45 19.62 -21.06 -12.87
C LYS A 45 18.52 -20.25 -13.55
N LYS A 46 17.81 -20.86 -14.51
CA LYS A 46 16.69 -20.23 -15.24
C LYS A 46 15.46 -20.04 -14.37
N GLU A 47 15.14 -21.02 -13.53
CA GLU A 47 13.98 -20.99 -12.62
C GLU A 47 14.21 -19.96 -11.51
N ARG A 48 15.44 -19.90 -10.97
CA ARG A 48 15.82 -18.88 -9.99
C ARG A 48 15.68 -17.46 -10.55
N PHE A 49 16.13 -17.24 -11.80
CA PHE A 49 15.98 -15.94 -12.45
C PHE A 49 14.51 -15.57 -12.67
N PHE A 50 13.69 -16.52 -13.13
CA PHE A 50 12.25 -16.33 -13.29
C PHE A 50 11.57 -15.91 -11.98
N TRP A 51 11.84 -16.61 -10.88
CA TRP A 51 11.26 -16.27 -9.57
C TRP A 51 11.74 -14.93 -9.02
N LEU A 52 13.02 -14.59 -9.19
CA LEU A 52 13.54 -13.28 -8.80
C LEU A 52 12.84 -12.15 -9.57
N VAL A 53 12.66 -12.31 -10.88
CA VAL A 53 11.95 -11.32 -11.71
C VAL A 53 10.51 -11.14 -11.24
N ILE A 54 9.79 -12.23 -10.95
CA ILE A 54 8.40 -12.15 -10.44
C ILE A 54 8.34 -11.39 -9.11
N VAL A 55 9.18 -11.76 -8.14
CA VAL A 55 9.15 -11.15 -6.79
C VAL A 55 9.50 -9.66 -6.85
N ILE A 56 10.49 -9.29 -7.67
CA ILE A 56 10.89 -7.89 -7.83
C ILE A 56 9.79 -7.09 -8.54
N LEU A 57 9.15 -7.66 -9.57
CA LEU A 57 8.09 -6.98 -10.33
C LEU A 57 6.76 -6.88 -9.57
N PHE A 58 6.52 -7.73 -8.57
CA PHE A 58 5.27 -7.74 -7.82
C PHE A 58 5.00 -6.40 -7.10
N GLY A 59 6.02 -5.81 -6.47
CA GLY A 59 5.92 -4.50 -5.83
C GLY A 59 5.50 -3.36 -6.76
N PRO A 60 6.27 -3.06 -7.81
CA PRO A 60 5.92 -2.00 -8.76
C PRO A 60 4.62 -2.31 -9.50
N PHE A 61 4.28 -3.58 -9.74
CA PHE A 61 2.98 -3.93 -10.30
C PHE A 61 1.81 -3.50 -9.40
N GLY A 62 1.91 -3.69 -8.08
CA GLY A 62 0.90 -3.20 -7.13
C GLY A 62 0.76 -1.67 -7.16
N ILE A 63 1.87 -0.94 -7.26
CA ILE A 63 1.86 0.54 -7.37
C ILE A 63 1.23 0.98 -8.69
N LEU A 64 1.60 0.34 -9.80
CA LEU A 64 1.07 0.63 -11.13
C LEU A 64 -0.42 0.28 -11.23
N ALA A 65 -0.88 -0.78 -10.58
CA ALA A 65 -2.30 -1.13 -10.51
C ALA A 65 -3.10 -0.13 -9.66
N TYR A 66 -2.48 0.46 -8.63
CA TYR A 66 -3.10 1.48 -7.79
C TYR A 66 -3.14 2.87 -8.46
N LEU A 67 -2.17 3.16 -9.34
CA LEU A 67 -2.00 4.48 -9.96
C LEU A 67 -3.25 5.01 -10.69
N PRO A 68 -3.95 4.22 -11.54
CA PRO A 68 -5.16 4.67 -12.22
C PRO A 68 -6.29 5.03 -11.24
N VAL A 69 -6.40 4.30 -10.13
CA VAL A 69 -7.41 4.55 -9.10
C VAL A 69 -7.08 5.83 -8.32
N ALA A 70 -5.81 5.99 -7.93
CA ALA A 70 -5.31 7.19 -7.29
C ALA A 70 -5.46 8.42 -8.20
N TRP A 71 -5.10 8.28 -9.48
CA TRP A 71 -5.27 9.31 -10.49
C TRP A 71 -6.73 9.66 -10.67
N ARG A 72 -7.64 8.67 -10.82
CA ARG A 72 -9.08 8.94 -10.95
C ARG A 72 -9.59 9.72 -9.74
N ASN A 73 -9.17 9.37 -8.53
CA ASN A 73 -9.58 10.06 -7.31
C ASN A 73 -8.99 11.48 -7.22
N ALA A 74 -7.74 11.68 -7.65
CA ALA A 74 -7.08 12.98 -7.67
C ALA A 74 -7.63 13.91 -8.78
N ALA A 75 -7.85 13.37 -9.99
CA ALA A 75 -8.32 14.11 -11.16
C ALA A 75 -9.81 14.46 -11.08
N THR A 76 -10.62 13.65 -10.41
CA THR A 76 -12.05 13.96 -10.26
C THR A 76 -12.35 14.88 -9.08
N GLY A 77 -11.60 14.87 -7.98
CA GLY A 77 -11.92 15.70 -6.80
C GLY A 77 -13.36 15.56 -6.25
N SER A 78 -14.16 14.60 -6.72
CA SER A 78 -15.61 14.79 -6.94
C SER A 78 -16.54 14.07 -5.96
N LEU A 79 -16.05 13.43 -4.90
CA LEU A 79 -16.96 12.98 -3.83
C LEU A 79 -16.92 13.88 -2.58
N SER A 80 -16.02 14.87 -2.53
CA SER A 80 -16.21 16.02 -1.62
C SER A 80 -17.28 17.01 -2.14
N PHE A 81 -17.64 16.92 -3.42
CA PHE A 81 -18.69 17.75 -4.04
C PHE A 81 -20.12 17.47 -3.54
N TRP A 82 -20.41 16.29 -2.94
CA TRP A 82 -21.79 15.90 -2.59
C TRP A 82 -22.15 15.81 -1.10
N ARG A 83 -21.26 16.14 -0.14
CA ARG A 83 -21.67 16.32 1.26
C ARG A 83 -21.57 17.78 1.68
N LYS A 84 -22.70 18.50 1.63
CA LYS A 84 -22.86 19.79 2.30
C LYS A 84 -22.90 19.55 3.82
N PRO A 85 -22.00 20.11 4.65
CA PRO A 85 -22.27 20.25 6.07
C PRO A 85 -23.46 21.22 6.23
N LYS A 86 -24.57 20.69 6.76
CA LYS A 86 -25.81 21.42 7.03
C LYS A 86 -25.50 22.58 7.97
N ARG A 87 -25.63 23.83 7.51
CA ARG A 87 -25.55 25.03 8.35
C ARG A 87 -26.59 24.94 9.46
N SER A 88 -26.15 24.65 10.68
CA SER A 88 -26.91 24.95 11.89
C SER A 88 -26.73 26.44 12.16
N ARG A 89 -27.75 27.25 11.83
CA ARG A 89 -27.89 28.59 12.40
C ARG A 89 -28.34 28.43 13.85
N SER A 90 -27.52 28.87 14.79
CA SER A 90 -27.93 29.44 16.08
C SER A 90 -26.68 29.95 16.76
#